data_AF-A0A9P0LG55-F1
#
_entry.id   AF-A0A9P0LG55-F1
#
_cell.length_a   1.000
_cell.length_b   1.000
_cell.length_c   1.000
_cell.angle_alpha   90.00
_cell.angle_beta   90.00
_cell.angle_gamma   90.00
#
_symmetry.space_group_name_H-M   'P 1'
#
loop_
_entity.id
_entity.type
_entity.pdbx_description
1 polymer ?
#
loop_
_entity_poly.entity_id
_entity_poly.type
_entity_poly.pdbx_seq_one_letter_code
_entity_poly.pdbx_strand_id
1 'polypeptide(L)' 'MEAKWIWQSMYKFPTAIGVIDCTHIGILKPNRHGDEYIKRKGKPTLNVQATCDAREMFTNKCCTTWR' A
#
# COMPACT_ATOMS: atom_id res chain seq x y z
N MET A 1 10.03 -12.77 -14.41
CA MET A 1 11.42 -12.43 -14.82
C MET A 1 11.49 -11.03 -15.44
N GLU A 2 10.50 -10.63 -16.23
CA GLU A 2 10.47 -9.31 -16.89
C GLU A 2 10.57 -8.12 -15.91
N ALA A 3 9.78 -8.10 -14.84
CA ALA A 3 9.80 -6.99 -13.88
C ALA A 3 11.20 -6.71 -13.30
N LYS A 4 11.94 -7.75 -12.91
CA LYS A 4 13.31 -7.63 -12.36
C LYS A 4 14.27 -6.93 -13.33
N TRP A 5 14.18 -7.26 -14.61
CA TRP A 5 15.02 -6.65 -15.64
C TRP A 5 14.68 -5.17 -15.86
N ILE A 6 13.40 -4.81 -15.87
CA ILE A 6 12.97 -3.42 -16.04
C ILE A 6 13.45 -2.56 -14.87
N TRP A 7 13.23 -3.02 -13.63
CA TRP A 7 13.68 -2.33 -12.42
C TRP A 7 15.20 -2.14 -12.38
N GLN A 8 15.97 -3.19 -12.70
CA GLN A 8 17.43 -3.10 -12.81
C GLN A 8 17.86 -2.12 -13.90
N SER A 9 17.18 -2.11 -15.05
CA SER A 9 17.59 -1.29 -16.19
C SER A 9 17.34 0.20 -15.94
N MET A 10 16.14 0.54 -15.46
CA MET A 10 15.69 1.92 -15.25
C MET A 10 16.26 2.55 -13.98
N TYR A 11 16.27 1.81 -12.86
CA TYR A 11 16.56 2.38 -11.54
C TYR A 11 17.81 1.78 -10.87
N LYS A 12 18.52 0.86 -11.53
CA LYS A 12 19.68 0.15 -10.96
C LYS A 12 19.38 -0.54 -9.63
N PHE A 13 18.13 -0.98 -9.47
CA PHE A 13 17.67 -1.68 -8.27
C PHE A 13 17.51 -3.18 -8.59
N PRO A 14 18.56 -3.99 -8.38
CA PRO A 14 18.50 -5.40 -8.75
C PRO A 14 17.49 -6.12 -7.88
N THR A 15 16.77 -7.08 -8.47
CA THR A 15 15.79 -7.97 -7.82
C THR A 15 14.42 -7.37 -7.47
N ALA A 16 14.25 -6.04 -7.54
CA ALA A 16 12.94 -5.42 -7.36
C ALA A 16 11.95 -5.87 -8.43
N ILE A 17 10.69 -6.03 -8.03
CA ILE A 17 9.60 -6.44 -8.93
C ILE A 17 8.43 -5.44 -8.92
N GLY A 18 8.44 -4.49 -7.99
CA GLY A 18 7.42 -3.48 -7.81
C GLY A 18 7.71 -2.66 -6.56
N VAL A 19 6.91 -1.63 -6.35
CA VAL A 19 6.89 -0.81 -5.14
C VAL A 19 5.53 -0.92 -4.50
N ILE A 20 5.48 -0.91 -3.17
CA ILE A 20 4.27 -0.77 -2.39
C ILE A 20 4.40 0.48 -1.53
N ASP A 21 3.37 1.31 -1.54
CA ASP A 21 3.23 2.43 -0.62
C ASP A 21 1.89 2.36 0.10
N CYS A 22 1.83 2.92 1.29
CA CYS A 22 0.63 2.90 2.11
C CYS A 22 0.35 4.25 2.78
N THR A 23 -0.92 4.66 2.75
CA THR A 23 -1.38 5.91 3.37
C THR A 23 -2.57 5.62 4.29
N HIS A 24 -2.50 6.19 5.50
CA HIS A 24 -3.61 6.15 6.44
C HIS A 24 -4.63 7.24 6.11
N ILE A 25 -5.82 6.84 5.69
CA ILE A 25 -6.92 7.77 5.44
C ILE A 25 -7.80 7.82 6.69
N GLY A 26 -8.06 9.04 7.19
CA GLY A 26 -8.98 9.25 8.30
C GLY A 26 -10.40 8.86 7.90
N ILE A 27 -11.07 8.06 8.73
CA ILE A 27 -12.46 7.65 8.50
C ILE A 27 -13.30 7.93 9.75
N LEU A 28 -14.61 8.00 9.58
CA LEU A 28 -15.52 7.88 10.71
C LEU A 28 -15.45 6.46 11.25
N LYS A 29 -15.39 6.32 12.58
CA LYS A 29 -15.34 5.00 13.23
C LYS A 29 -16.61 4.22 12.85
N PRO A 30 -16.50 3.07 12.17
CA PRO A 30 -17.67 2.26 11.83
C PRO A 30 -18.37 1.74 13.09
N ASN A 31 -19.69 1.57 13.03
CA ASN A 31 -20.48 1.05 14.15
C ASN A 31 -20.19 -0.44 14.42
N ARG A 32 -19.86 -1.21 13.37
CA ARG A 32 -19.48 -2.62 13.47
C ARG A 32 -17.97 -2.75 13.34
N HIS A 33 -17.33 -3.46 14.26
CA HIS A 33 -15.88 -3.71 14.26
C HIS A 33 -15.03 -2.43 14.19
N GLY A 34 -15.53 -1.31 14.73
CA GLY A 34 -14.87 -0.01 14.62
C GLY A 34 -13.50 0.06 15.31
N ASP A 35 -13.24 -0.86 16.23
CA ASP A 35 -11.94 -1.10 16.87
C ASP A 35 -10.88 -1.59 15.88
N GLU A 36 -11.27 -2.36 14.85
CA GLU A 36 -10.34 -2.83 13.80
C GLU A 36 -9.79 -1.67 12.94
N TYR A 37 -10.41 -0.50 12.99
CA TYR A 37 -9.97 0.67 12.24
C TYR A 37 -9.08 1.60 13.08
N ILE A 38 -8.80 1.28 14.34
CA ILE A 38 -7.99 2.13 15.22
C ILE A 38 -6.51 1.87 14.98
N LYS A 39 -5.81 2.85 14.39
CA LYS A 39 -4.35 2.77 14.27
C LYS A 39 -3.67 2.85 15.63
N ARG A 40 -2.37 2.52 15.68
CA ARG A 40 -1.50 2.68 16.86
C ARG A 40 -1.62 4.03 17.60
N LYS A 41 -1.93 5.12 16.87
CA LYS A 41 -2.13 6.47 17.44
C LYS A 41 -3.55 6.75 17.96
N GLY A 42 -4.40 5.74 18.12
CA GLY A 42 -5.73 5.87 18.72
C GLY A 42 -6.81 6.54 17.86
N LYS A 43 -6.54 6.79 16.56
CA LYS A 43 -7.52 7.41 15.64
C LYS A 43 -8.09 6.37 14.66
N PRO A 44 -9.37 6.47 14.27
CA PRO A 44 -9.93 5.63 13.21
C PRO A 44 -9.34 6.01 11.85
N THR A 45 -8.65 5.06 11.21
CA THR A 45 -8.08 5.21 9.88
C THR A 45 -8.14 3.89 9.11
N LEU A 46 -8.38 3.98 7.80
CA LEU A 46 -8.18 2.86 6.88
C LEU A 46 -6.74 2.89 6.34
N ASN A 47 -6.08 1.74 6.23
CA ASN A 47 -4.80 1.66 5.55
C ASN A 47 -5.06 1.41 4.06
N VAL A 48 -4.78 2.40 3.21
CA VAL A 48 -4.87 2.24 1.75
C VAL A 48 -3.47 1.99 1.23
N GLN A 49 -3.30 0.84 0.58
CA GLN A 49 -2.06 0.40 -0.04
C GLN A 49 -2.22 0.44 -1.55
N ALA A 50 -1.18 0.89 -2.24
CA ALA A 50 -1.11 0.82 -3.68
C ALA A 50 0.21 0.20 -4.10
N THR A 51 0.17 -0.63 -5.13
CA THR A 51 1.38 -1.16 -5.76
C THR A 51 1.61 -0.47 -7.09
N CYS A 52 2.88 -0.26 -7.42
CA CYS A 52 3.31 0.32 -8.68
C CYS A 52 4.35 -0.56 -9.37
N ASP A 53 4.36 -0.52 -10.70
CA ASP A 53 5.43 -1.13 -11.51
C ASP A 53 6.57 -0.13 -11.76
N ALA A 54 7.59 -0.59 -12.48
CA ALA A 54 8.75 0.23 -12.85
C ALA A 54 8.43 1.33 -13.89
N ARG A 55 7.19 1.39 -14.40
CA ARG A 55 6.74 2.44 -15.32
C ARG A 55 5.94 3.52 -14.58
N GLU A 56 6.01 3.51 -13.26
CA GLU A 56 5.33 4.46 -12.38
C GLU A 56 3.79 4.36 -12.49
N MET A 57 3.29 3.18 -12.92
CA MET A 57 1.87 2.93 -13.08
C MET A 57 1.33 2.14 -11.89
N PHE A 58 0.18 2.56 -11.37
CA PHE A 58 -0.56 1.79 -10.36
C PHE A 58 -1.03 0.46 -10.95
N THR A 59 -0.66 -0.63 -10.29
CA THR A 59 -1.05 -2.00 -10.68
C THR A 59 -2.18 -2.53 -9.81
N ASN A 60 -2.22 -2.17 -8.53
CA ASN A 60 -3.26 -2.61 -7.62
C ASN A 60 -3.50 -1.59 -6.50
N LYS A 61 -4.71 -1.63 -5.93
CA LYS A 61 -5.09 -0.86 -4.73
C LYS A 61 -5.79 -1.79 -3.76
N CYS A 62 -5.35 -1.80 -2.51
CA CYS A 62 -5.93 -2.60 -1.44
C CYS A 62 -6.23 -1.70 -0.24
N CYS A 63 -7.33 -2.00 0.45
CA CYS A 63 -7.69 -1.33 1.69
C CYS A 63 -7.73 -2.36 2.81
N THR A 64 -6.95 -2.13 3.87
CA THR A 64 -6.92 -3.03 5.02
C THR A 64 -7.27 -2.30 6.31
N THR A 65 -7.81 -3.07 7.25
CA THR A 65 -7.98 -2.65 8.64
C THR A 65 -6.65 -2.82 9.39
N TRP A 66 -6.62 -2.48 10.67
CA TRP A 66 -5.47 -2.63 11.58
C TRP A 66 -5.42 -4.00 12.27
N ARG A 67 -6.20 -4.96 11.77
CA ARG A 67 -6.27 -6.31 12.32
C ARG A 67 -5.20 -7.23 11.74
#